data_AF-A0A699YH21-F1
#
_entry.id   AF-A0A699YH21-F1
#
_cell.length_a   1.000
_cell.length_b   1.000
_cell.length_c   1.000
_cell.angle_alpha   90.00
_cell.angle_beta   90.00
_cell.angle_gamma   90.00
#
_symmetry.space_group_name_H-M   'P 1'
#
loop_
_entity.id
_entity.type
_entity.pdbx_description
1 polymer ?
#
loop_
_entity_poly.entity_id
_entity_poly.type
_entity_poly.pdbx_seq_one_letter_code
_entity_poly.pdbx_strand_id
1 'polypeptide(L)'
;ERGAATHQLVAACLPAALSAAGWSYSGSADGLDTNLLLLFHGLGDRHTPFAALDAKLALPQTASLALGGPLEVPESDGGRAWFVTHEEEGWEPIQPRPGETRRLRSLDRTTRLISDLLSRLVDSGRWRYNQLSLFGFSQGGTLALEVARQHRGSQALAG
;
A
#
# COMPACT_ATOMS: atom_id res chain seq x y z
N GLU A 1 11.51 22.33 -5.02
CA GLU A 1 10.52 22.38 -6.11
C GLU A 1 10.19 21.01 -6.72
N ARG A 2 11.17 20.15 -7.07
CA ARG A 2 10.89 18.80 -7.65
C ARG A 2 10.06 17.86 -6.75
N GLY A 3 10.32 17.82 -5.44
CA GLY A 3 9.57 16.96 -4.51
C GLY A 3 8.07 17.30 -4.41
N ALA A 4 7.71 18.58 -4.55
CA ALA A 4 6.31 19.00 -4.54
C ALA A 4 5.54 18.54 -5.79
N ALA A 5 6.20 18.56 -6.95
CA ALA A 5 5.61 18.06 -8.20
C ALA A 5 5.37 16.55 -8.14
N THR A 6 6.33 15.76 -7.64
CA THR A 6 6.15 14.31 -7.48
C THR A 6 5.05 13.98 -6.47
N HIS A 7 4.97 14.71 -5.36
CA HIS A 7 3.90 14.55 -4.38
C HIS A 7 2.51 14.78 -5.01
N GLN A 8 2.34 15.82 -5.83
CA GLN A 8 1.09 16.09 -6.53
C GLN A 8 0.75 15.00 -7.55
N LEU A 9 1.74 14.50 -8.28
CA LEU A 9 1.57 13.37 -9.21
C LEU A 9 1.08 12.12 -8.47
N VAL A 10 1.72 11.77 -7.34
CA VAL A 10 1.32 10.63 -6.51
C VAL A 10 -0.10 10.81 -6.00
N ALA A 11 -0.46 12.01 -5.52
CA ALA A 11 -1.82 12.32 -5.08
C ALA A 11 -2.86 12.09 -6.19
N ALA A 12 -2.55 12.50 -7.42
CA ALA A 12 -3.44 12.32 -8.58
C ALA A 12 -3.58 10.84 -9.01
N CYS A 13 -2.58 10.00 -8.71
CA CYS A 13 -2.62 8.58 -9.03
C CYS A 13 -3.41 7.74 -8.01
N LEU A 14 -3.70 8.27 -6.81
CA LEU A 14 -4.34 7.51 -5.74
C LEU A 14 -5.82 7.22 -6.04
N PRO A 15 -6.25 5.94 -6.01
CA PRO A 15 -7.66 5.60 -5.91
C PRO A 15 -8.32 6.28 -4.70
N ALA A 16 -9.58 6.70 -4.85
CA ALA A 16 -10.29 7.48 -3.84
C ALA A 16 -10.29 6.82 -2.45
N ALA A 17 -10.45 5.50 -2.39
CA ALA A 17 -10.44 4.75 -1.13
C ALA A 17 -9.08 4.82 -0.40
N LEU A 18 -7.96 4.79 -1.13
CA LEU A 18 -6.62 4.91 -0.54
C LEU A 18 -6.32 6.35 -0.15
N SER A 19 -6.75 7.32 -0.98
CA SER A 19 -6.61 8.74 -0.66
C SER A 19 -7.36 9.10 0.63
N ALA A 20 -8.56 8.54 0.83
CA ALA A 20 -9.37 8.79 2.03
C ALA A 20 -8.84 8.08 3.29
N ALA A 21 -8.16 6.94 3.13
CA ALA A 21 -7.59 6.17 4.24
C ALA A 21 -6.31 6.79 4.85
N GLY A 22 -5.79 7.85 4.24
CA GLY A 22 -4.57 8.53 4.63
C GLY A 22 -3.33 7.90 3.99
N TRP A 23 -2.37 8.75 3.64
CA TRP A 23 -1.15 8.36 2.96
C TRP A 23 -0.05 9.39 3.24
N SER A 24 1.20 8.99 3.01
CA SER A 24 2.36 9.88 3.12
C SER A 24 3.37 9.55 2.02
N TYR A 25 3.81 10.58 1.31
CA TYR A 25 4.91 10.49 0.36
C TYR A 25 6.15 11.17 0.93
N SER A 26 7.30 10.50 0.86
CA SER A 26 8.60 11.08 1.15
C SER A 26 9.51 10.91 -0.06
N GLY A 27 10.16 12.00 -0.48
CA GLY A 27 11.20 11.92 -1.51
C GLY A 27 12.46 11.25 -0.97
N SER A 28 13.26 10.73 -1.88
CA SER A 28 14.60 10.23 -1.59
C SER A 28 15.50 11.31 -0.98
N ALA A 29 16.42 10.91 -0.10
CA ALA A 29 17.33 11.84 0.58
C ALA A 29 18.30 12.55 -0.36
N ASP A 30 18.65 11.93 -1.49
CA ASP A 30 19.50 12.48 -2.54
C ASP A 30 18.71 13.28 -3.60
N GLY A 31 17.38 13.34 -3.49
CA GLY A 31 16.49 14.07 -4.38
C GLY A 31 16.28 13.41 -5.75
N LEU A 32 16.71 12.16 -5.91
CA LEU A 32 16.58 11.36 -7.12
C LEU A 32 15.62 10.19 -6.89
N ASP A 33 14.31 10.43 -6.99
CA ASP A 33 13.30 9.37 -6.78
C ASP A 33 13.26 8.41 -7.99
N THR A 34 14.30 7.61 -8.16
CA THR A 34 14.44 6.65 -9.26
C THR A 34 13.61 5.41 -8.97
N ASN A 35 13.52 5.03 -7.70
CA ASN A 35 12.69 3.94 -7.20
C ASN A 35 11.59 4.50 -6.27
N LEU A 36 10.52 3.73 -6.11
CA LEU A 36 9.46 4.00 -5.14
C LEU A 36 9.19 2.74 -4.32
N LEU A 37 9.28 2.88 -3.00
CA LEU A 37 8.93 1.85 -2.04
C LEU A 37 7.50 2.09 -1.50
N LEU A 38 6.57 1.19 -1.82
CA LEU A 38 5.23 1.21 -1.25
C LEU A 38 5.23 0.45 0.08
N LEU A 39 4.72 1.10 1.13
CA LEU A 39 4.74 0.59 2.50
C LEU A 39 3.32 0.28 3.00
N PHE A 40 3.10 -0.96 3.45
CA PHE A 40 1.81 -1.46 3.90
C PHE A 40 1.84 -1.88 5.37
N HIS A 41 1.07 -1.19 6.21
CA HIS A 41 1.03 -1.43 7.66
C HIS A 41 0.27 -2.72 8.05
N GLY A 42 0.37 -3.11 9.32
CA GLY A 42 -0.38 -4.25 9.89
C GLY A 42 -1.80 -3.87 10.34
N LEU A 43 -2.64 -4.87 10.63
CA LEU A 43 -4.00 -4.65 11.12
C LEU A 43 -4.02 -3.72 12.36
N GLY A 44 -4.89 -2.71 12.34
CA GLY A 44 -5.10 -1.80 13.47
C GLY A 44 -4.09 -0.65 13.55
N ASP A 45 -3.09 -0.63 12.67
CA ASP A 45 -2.11 0.45 12.59
C ASP A 45 -2.53 1.54 11.58
N ARG A 46 -1.77 2.63 11.54
CA ARG A 46 -1.87 3.71 10.54
C ARG A 46 -0.64 3.70 9.62
N HIS A 47 -0.69 4.50 8.56
CA HIS A 47 0.45 4.64 7.64
C HIS A 47 1.61 5.46 8.24
N THR A 48 1.36 6.27 9.27
CA THR A 48 2.34 7.23 9.81
C THR A 48 3.59 6.58 10.42
N PRO A 49 3.54 5.46 11.18
CA PRO A 49 4.75 4.81 11.67
C PRO A 49 5.58 4.19 10.54
N PHE A 50 4.92 3.77 9.45
CA PHE A 50 5.60 3.25 8.26
C PHE A 50 6.28 4.35 7.46
N ALA A 51 5.70 5.55 7.38
CA ALA A 51 6.39 6.72 6.82
C ALA A 51 7.68 7.04 7.59
N ALA A 52 7.70 6.85 8.92
CA ALA A 52 8.90 7.03 9.73
C ALA A 52 9.94 5.89 9.58
N LEU A 53 9.52 4.69 9.15
CA LEU A 53 10.42 3.57 8.87
C LEU A 53 11.35 3.89 7.69
N ASP A 54 10.81 4.51 6.64
CA ASP A 54 11.59 4.91 5.46
C ASP A 54 12.78 5.81 5.82
N ALA A 55 12.56 6.81 6.67
CA ALA A 55 13.61 7.70 7.15
C ALA A 55 14.77 6.96 7.83
N LYS A 56 14.49 5.79 8.43
CA LYS A 56 15.53 4.93 9.04
C LYS A 56 16.20 4.01 8.03
N LEU A 57 15.50 3.58 6.98
CA LEU A 57 16.06 2.76 5.91
C LEU A 57 17.03 3.57 5.05
N ALA A 58 16.71 4.84 4.78
CA ALA A 58 17.53 5.79 4.04
C ALA A 58 18.09 5.20 2.73
N LEU A 59 17.23 4.50 1.98
CA LEU A 59 17.63 3.82 0.76
C LEU A 59 18.04 4.84 -0.32
N PRO A 60 19.21 4.67 -0.97
CA PRO A 60 19.64 5.56 -2.05
C PRO A 60 18.61 5.62 -3.17
N GLN A 61 18.37 6.82 -3.71
CA GLN A 61 17.51 7.08 -4.87
C GLN A 61 16.10 6.47 -4.79
N THR A 62 15.59 6.24 -3.58
CA THR A 62 14.31 5.57 -3.34
C THR A 62 13.40 6.49 -2.55
N ALA A 63 12.31 6.92 -3.17
CA ALA A 63 11.22 7.58 -2.47
C ALA A 63 10.33 6.53 -1.79
N SER A 64 9.50 6.95 -0.85
CA SER A 64 8.52 6.09 -0.20
C SER A 64 7.10 6.61 -0.31
N LEU A 65 6.17 5.67 -0.33
CA LEU A 65 4.74 5.91 -0.26
C LEU A 65 4.12 4.99 0.79
N ALA A 66 3.85 5.52 1.97
CA ALA A 66 3.13 4.82 3.03
C ALA A 66 1.62 5.01 2.83
N LEU A 67 0.88 3.91 2.81
CA LEU A 67 -0.55 3.89 2.50
C LEU A 67 -1.35 3.34 3.68
N GLY A 68 -2.50 3.94 3.96
CA GLY A 68 -3.49 3.41 4.89
C GLY A 68 -4.43 2.40 4.23
N GLY A 69 -4.76 1.33 4.94
CA GLY A 69 -5.75 0.37 4.50
C GLY A 69 -7.16 0.99 4.38
N PRO A 70 -7.95 0.61 3.36
CA PRO A 70 -9.23 1.25 3.08
C PRO A 70 -10.34 0.95 4.10
N LEU A 71 -10.13 -0.01 5.01
CA LEU A 71 -11.11 -0.41 6.01
C LEU A 71 -10.75 0.21 7.36
N GLU A 72 -11.74 0.74 8.07
CA GLU A 72 -11.58 1.18 9.46
C GLU A 72 -11.68 0.00 10.41
N VAL A 73 -10.82 0.01 11.43
CA VAL A 73 -10.90 -0.94 12.54
C VAL A 73 -11.68 -0.26 13.67
N PRO A 74 -12.83 -0.81 14.09
CA PRO A 74 -13.59 -0.27 15.22
C PRO A 74 -12.72 -0.15 16.47
N GLU A 75 -12.96 0.88 17.28
CA GLU A 75 -12.35 1.07 18.61
C GLU A 75 -10.81 1.12 18.64
N SER A 76 -10.16 1.43 17.50
CA SER A 76 -8.70 1.37 17.34
C SER A 76 -7.99 2.73 17.26
N ASP A 77 -8.65 3.81 17.68
CA ASP A 77 -8.17 5.18 17.45
C ASP A 77 -7.71 5.36 15.99
N GLY A 78 -8.61 5.15 15.04
CA GLY A 78 -8.39 5.31 13.60
C GLY A 78 -7.36 4.35 12.99
N GLY A 79 -7.14 3.18 13.60
CA GLY A 79 -6.46 2.06 12.97
C GLY A 79 -7.17 1.57 11.72
N ARG A 80 -6.39 0.99 10.80
CA ARG A 80 -6.85 0.60 9.46
C ARG A 80 -6.61 -0.88 9.18
N ALA A 81 -7.29 -1.41 8.18
CA ALA A 81 -7.11 -2.78 7.70
C ALA A 81 -7.10 -2.84 6.17
N TRP A 82 -6.38 -3.81 5.62
CA TRP A 82 -6.31 -4.04 4.17
C TRP A 82 -7.42 -4.96 3.69
N PHE A 83 -7.83 -5.91 4.52
CA PHE A 83 -8.92 -6.82 4.24
C PHE A 83 -9.58 -7.27 5.54
N VAL A 84 -10.84 -7.68 5.45
CA VAL A 84 -11.59 -8.15 6.62
C VAL A 84 -10.96 -9.41 7.21
N THR A 85 -10.84 -9.45 8.53
CA THR A 85 -10.48 -10.66 9.28
C THR A 85 -11.43 -10.97 10.42
N HIS A 86 -12.31 -10.02 10.75
CA HIS A 86 -13.29 -10.10 11.83
C HIS A 86 -14.69 -9.88 11.27
N GLU A 87 -15.67 -10.43 11.98
CA GLU A 87 -17.09 -10.15 11.76
C GLU A 87 -17.36 -8.65 12.04
N GLU A 88 -18.30 -8.05 11.30
CA GLU A 88 -18.66 -6.64 11.51
C GLU A 88 -19.29 -6.42 12.88
N GLU A 89 -20.10 -7.39 13.33
CA GLU A 89 -20.72 -7.42 14.65
C GLU A 89 -19.84 -8.22 15.61
N GLY A 90 -19.54 -7.63 16.77
CA GLY A 90 -18.78 -8.27 17.85
C GLY A 90 -17.27 -8.42 17.60
N TRP A 91 -16.78 -8.11 16.39
CA TRP A 91 -15.35 -8.16 16.02
C TRP A 91 -14.68 -9.53 16.27
N GLU A 92 -15.46 -10.60 16.21
CA GLU A 92 -14.94 -11.96 16.36
C GLU A 92 -14.18 -12.42 15.10
N PRO A 93 -13.08 -13.19 15.20
CA PRO A 93 -12.35 -13.65 14.04
C PRO A 93 -13.21 -14.50 13.11
N ILE A 94 -13.18 -14.18 11.80
CA ILE A 94 -13.87 -14.97 10.78
C ILE A 94 -13.25 -16.37 10.72
N GLN A 95 -14.04 -17.37 11.14
CA GLN A 95 -13.58 -18.75 11.21
C GLN A 95 -13.43 -19.37 9.81
N PRO A 96 -12.36 -20.14 9.54
CA PRO A 96 -12.22 -20.88 8.31
C PRO A 96 -13.26 -22.00 8.23
N ARG A 97 -14.03 -22.04 7.15
CA ARG A 97 -15.00 -23.10 6.85
C ARG A 97 -15.16 -23.27 5.34
N PRO A 98 -15.57 -24.44 4.84
CA PRO A 98 -15.84 -24.64 3.41
C PRO A 98 -16.76 -23.55 2.85
N GLY A 99 -16.37 -22.93 1.73
CA GLY A 99 -17.12 -21.85 1.09
C GLY A 99 -16.95 -20.45 1.70
N GLU A 100 -16.22 -20.30 2.82
CA GLU A 100 -15.93 -18.98 3.38
C GLU A 100 -14.97 -18.20 2.47
N THR A 101 -15.46 -17.10 1.91
CA THR A 101 -14.73 -16.31 0.90
C THR A 101 -14.64 -14.83 1.25
N ARG A 102 -15.15 -14.37 2.40
CA ARG A 102 -15.18 -12.95 2.75
C ARG A 102 -13.79 -12.33 2.80
N ARG A 103 -12.83 -13.00 3.46
CA ARG A 103 -11.42 -12.57 3.52
C ARG A 103 -10.79 -12.49 2.13
N LEU A 104 -11.02 -13.51 1.29
CA LEU A 104 -10.49 -13.56 -0.08
C LEU A 104 -11.10 -12.46 -0.97
N ARG A 105 -12.42 -12.24 -0.93
CA ARG A 105 -13.09 -11.18 -1.69
C ARG A 105 -12.69 -9.79 -1.22
N SER A 106 -12.42 -9.62 0.08
CA SER A 106 -11.93 -8.37 0.62
C SER A 106 -10.47 -8.10 0.20
N LEU A 107 -9.60 -9.11 0.27
CA LEU A 107 -8.23 -9.02 -0.23
C LEU A 107 -8.20 -8.72 -1.74
N ASP A 108 -9.00 -9.42 -2.55
CA ASP A 108 -9.10 -9.18 -4.00
C ASP A 108 -9.46 -7.72 -4.33
N ARG A 109 -10.43 -7.13 -3.61
CA ARG A 109 -10.78 -5.71 -3.76
C ARG A 109 -9.58 -4.80 -3.51
N THR A 110 -8.86 -5.03 -2.42
CA THR A 110 -7.71 -4.19 -2.07
C THR A 110 -6.53 -4.40 -2.99
N THR A 111 -6.26 -5.63 -3.42
CA THR A 111 -5.22 -5.91 -4.43
C THR A 111 -5.52 -5.21 -5.75
N ARG A 112 -6.79 -5.11 -6.17
CA ARG A 112 -7.18 -4.33 -7.36
C ARG A 112 -6.93 -2.84 -7.18
N LEU A 113 -7.18 -2.27 -5.99
CA LEU A 113 -6.85 -0.87 -5.70
C LEU A 113 -5.35 -0.60 -5.81
N ILE A 114 -4.51 -1.48 -5.26
CA ILE A 114 -3.06 -1.34 -5.39
C ILE A 114 -2.61 -1.53 -6.84
N SER A 115 -3.18 -2.49 -7.56
CA SER A 115 -2.84 -2.71 -8.98
C SER A 115 -3.21 -1.51 -9.86
N ASP A 116 -4.37 -0.89 -9.61
CA ASP A 116 -4.80 0.36 -10.27
C ASP A 116 -3.82 1.51 -9.95
N LEU A 117 -3.43 1.67 -8.69
CA LEU A 117 -2.40 2.65 -8.30
C LEU A 117 -1.08 2.41 -9.05
N LEU A 118 -0.58 1.17 -9.07
CA LEU A 118 0.66 0.82 -9.77
C LEU A 118 0.58 1.13 -11.26
N SER A 119 -0.54 0.80 -11.92
CA SER A 119 -0.75 1.15 -13.33
C SER A 119 -0.69 2.67 -13.53
N ARG A 120 -1.44 3.46 -12.74
CA ARG A 120 -1.46 4.92 -12.86
C ARG A 120 -0.09 5.55 -12.63
N LEU A 121 0.68 5.03 -11.67
CA LEU A 121 2.05 5.49 -11.42
C LEU A 121 2.97 5.20 -12.63
N VAL A 122 2.82 4.05 -13.27
CA VAL A 122 3.57 3.73 -14.50
C VAL A 122 3.10 4.57 -15.68
N ASP A 123 1.79 4.73 -15.86
CA ASP A 123 1.18 5.51 -16.94
C ASP A 123 1.49 7.01 -16.83
N SER A 124 1.77 7.51 -15.62
CA SER A 124 2.28 8.87 -15.40
C SER A 124 3.67 9.10 -16.00
N GLY A 125 4.39 8.02 -16.35
CA GLY A 125 5.75 8.05 -16.88
C GLY A 125 6.83 8.29 -15.82
N ARG A 126 6.48 8.43 -14.52
CA ARG A 126 7.44 8.75 -13.46
C ARG A 126 8.31 7.55 -13.05
N TRP A 127 7.74 6.35 -13.08
CA TRP A 127 8.38 5.09 -12.71
C TRP A 127 7.99 3.97 -13.66
N ARG A 128 8.79 2.90 -13.68
CA ARG A 128 8.49 1.62 -14.34
C ARG A 128 8.19 0.57 -13.28
N TYR A 129 7.47 -0.50 -13.63
CA TYR A 129 7.16 -1.58 -12.67
C TYR A 129 8.39 -2.11 -11.92
N ASN A 130 9.52 -2.30 -12.60
CA ASN A 130 10.78 -2.77 -12.00
C ASN A 130 11.52 -1.71 -11.14
N GLN A 131 10.92 -0.55 -10.92
CA GLN A 131 11.37 0.50 -9.99
C GLN A 131 10.40 0.66 -8.81
N LEU A 132 9.31 -0.13 -8.79
CA LEU A 132 8.31 -0.13 -7.74
C LEU A 132 8.55 -1.35 -6.85
N SER A 133 8.94 -1.11 -5.60
CA SER A 133 9.14 -2.14 -4.58
C SER A 133 7.98 -2.14 -3.59
N LEU A 134 7.67 -3.31 -3.04
CA LEU A 134 6.62 -3.47 -2.04
C LEU A 134 7.23 -3.94 -0.72
N PHE A 135 6.79 -3.34 0.39
CA PHE A 135 7.12 -3.81 1.73
C PHE A 135 5.88 -3.77 2.62
N GLY A 136 5.68 -4.79 3.43
CA GLY A 136 4.55 -4.82 4.34
C GLY A 136 4.70 -5.75 5.52
N PHE A 137 3.92 -5.48 6.57
CA PHE A 137 3.90 -6.25 7.81
C PHE A 137 2.52 -6.86 8.05
N SER A 138 2.46 -8.11 8.54
CA SER A 138 1.21 -8.81 8.84
C SER A 138 0.21 -8.79 7.66
N GLN A 139 -0.98 -8.18 7.80
CA GLN A 139 -1.92 -7.99 6.68
C GLN A 139 -1.28 -7.25 5.49
N GLY A 140 -0.49 -6.21 5.74
CA GLY A 140 0.20 -5.47 4.69
C GLY A 140 1.23 -6.33 3.95
N GLY A 141 1.88 -7.26 4.65
CA GLY A 141 2.79 -8.23 4.02
C GLY A 141 2.03 -9.24 3.14
N THR A 142 0.85 -9.68 3.59
CA THR A 142 -0.03 -10.54 2.79
C THR A 142 -0.49 -9.82 1.52
N LEU A 143 -0.90 -8.55 1.64
CA LEU A 143 -1.26 -7.72 0.49
C LEU A 143 -0.09 -7.55 -0.47
N ALA A 144 1.11 -7.20 0.03
CA ALA A 144 2.30 -7.02 -0.78
C ALA A 144 2.62 -8.29 -1.59
N LEU A 145 2.57 -9.47 -0.96
CA LEU A 145 2.81 -10.74 -1.63
C LEU A 145 1.74 -11.04 -2.69
N GLU A 146 0.46 -10.81 -2.39
CA GLU A 146 -0.62 -11.07 -3.35
C GLU A 146 -0.57 -10.11 -4.54
N VAL A 147 -0.29 -8.82 -4.32
CA VAL A 147 -0.06 -7.84 -5.39
C VAL A 147 1.13 -8.27 -6.23
N ALA A 148 2.26 -8.56 -5.60
CA ALA A 148 3.44 -9.06 -6.31
C ALA A 148 3.07 -10.29 -7.13
N ARG A 149 2.35 -11.27 -6.56
CA ARG A 149 1.90 -12.50 -7.25
C ARG A 149 1.20 -12.25 -8.58
N GLN A 150 0.41 -11.19 -8.67
CA GLN A 150 -0.33 -10.80 -9.88
C GLN A 150 0.52 -10.04 -10.90
N HIS A 151 1.64 -9.45 -10.48
CA HIS A 151 2.54 -8.65 -11.30
C HIS A 151 3.75 -9.47 -11.76
N ARG A 152 3.74 -9.88 -13.04
CA ARG A 152 4.71 -10.80 -13.64
C ARG A 152 5.13 -10.32 -15.04
N GLY A 153 6.21 -10.89 -15.57
CA GLY A 153 6.68 -10.57 -16.93
C GLY A 153 6.98 -9.08 -17.09
N SER A 154 6.35 -8.43 -18.07
CA SER A 154 6.52 -6.99 -18.33
C SER A 154 6.01 -6.07 -17.20
N GLN A 155 5.19 -6.61 -16.29
CA GLN A 155 4.72 -5.90 -15.10
C GLN A 155 5.44 -6.35 -13.82
N ALA A 156 6.53 -7.12 -13.92
CA ALA A 156 7.26 -7.57 -12.75
C ALA A 156 7.75 -6.38 -11.92
N LEU A 157 7.46 -6.42 -10.62
CA LEU A 157 7.89 -5.43 -9.64
C LEU A 157 9.36 -5.61 -9.28
N ALA A 158 9.96 -4.58 -8.68
CA ALA A 158 11.30 -4.68 -8.13
C ALA A 158 11.33 -5.73 -6.99
N GLY A 159 12.42 -6.51 -6.95
CA GLY A 159 12.67 -7.57 -5.97
C GLY A 159 13.83 -7.23 -5.04
#